data_AF-A0A256GQB0-F1
#
_entry.id   AF-A0A256GQB0-F1
#
_cell.length_a   1.000
_cell.length_b   1.000
_cell.length_c   1.000
_cell.angle_alpha   90.00
_cell.angle_beta   90.00
_cell.angle_gamma   90.00
#
_symmetry.space_group_name_H-M   'P 1'
#
loop_
_entity.id
_entity.type
_entity.pdbx_description
1 polymer ?
#
loop_
_entity_poly.entity_id
_entity_poly.type
_entity_poly.pdbx_seq_one_letter_code
_entity_poly.pdbx_strand_id
1 'polypeptide(L)'
;MSESDSNLRLGRFVKTPVAGEIVRAFVPPSLPPEPPIDVLALLERLGLAERALGRLDGITMLLPRQELFLYMYVRKEAVLSSQIEGTQSTLSDLLRFETEAQVGQPIDDIREVSNYVDAMMYGLERLEELPLSLRLIREMHERLLQSGRGGTKNPGEFRRSQNWIGGSRPANALFVPPPPTEMDDCLDALERFMHEDGSRLPALIKAGLLHVQFETIHPFLDGNGRIGRLLVTLYLCVNGVLRKPLLYLSLYLKTHRADYYRLLQEVREHGGGKPGSISSLPELRKRPIRRSRPLPVLLICSRKTASGLRQRATGQAPHCVSTICSSRTRS
;
A
#
# COMPACT_ATOMS: atom_id res chain seq x y z
N MET A 1 20.65 -32.55 -23.94
CA MET A 1 20.64 -32.50 -22.46
C MET A 1 20.18 -31.12 -22.08
N SER A 2 19.14 -31.05 -21.25
CA SER A 2 18.30 -29.88 -21.00
C SER A 2 19.04 -28.74 -20.30
N GLU A 3 19.06 -27.56 -20.91
CA GLU A 3 19.31 -26.30 -20.20
C GLU A 3 18.19 -26.10 -19.18
N SER A 4 18.56 -26.08 -17.90
CA SER A 4 17.67 -25.65 -16.83
C SER A 4 17.42 -24.15 -16.98
N ASP A 5 16.30 -23.78 -17.58
CA ASP A 5 15.81 -22.41 -17.66
C ASP A 5 15.51 -21.92 -16.23
N SER A 6 16.53 -21.38 -15.55
CA SER A 6 16.39 -20.83 -14.20
C SER A 6 15.56 -19.55 -14.31
N ASN A 7 14.28 -19.63 -13.99
CA ASN A 7 13.39 -18.47 -13.99
C ASN A 7 13.89 -17.43 -12.97
N LEU A 8 14.65 -16.43 -13.44
CA LEU A 8 15.27 -15.36 -12.64
C LEU A 8 14.24 -14.46 -11.93
N ARG A 9 12.94 -14.59 -12.25
CA ARG A 9 11.85 -13.92 -11.52
C ARG A 9 11.52 -14.58 -10.19
N LEU A 10 12.04 -15.79 -9.93
CA LEU A 10 11.80 -16.50 -8.69
C LEU A 10 12.86 -16.13 -7.66
N GLY A 11 12.41 -15.84 -6.44
CA GLY A 11 13.30 -15.68 -5.31
C GLY A 11 13.92 -17.01 -4.88
N ARG A 12 14.87 -16.95 -3.96
CA ARG A 12 15.51 -18.13 -3.38
C ARG A 12 15.06 -18.34 -1.95
N PHE A 13 15.11 -19.58 -1.48
CA PHE A 13 14.87 -19.89 -0.08
C PHE A 13 16.18 -20.13 0.66
N VAL A 14 16.33 -19.51 1.82
CA VAL A 14 17.44 -19.71 2.74
C VAL A 14 16.93 -20.31 4.05
N LYS A 15 17.74 -21.17 4.67
CA LYS A 15 17.44 -21.70 6.00
C LYS A 15 17.92 -20.70 7.04
N THR A 16 17.05 -20.34 7.98
CA THR A 16 17.39 -19.42 9.07
C THR A 16 16.83 -19.95 10.40
N PRO A 17 17.60 -19.87 11.51
CA PRO A 17 17.12 -20.24 12.83
C PRO A 17 16.20 -19.15 13.40
N VAL A 18 15.03 -19.55 13.89
CA VAL A 18 14.03 -18.66 14.51
C VAL A 18 13.39 -19.37 15.68
N ALA A 19 13.49 -18.79 16.88
CA ALA A 19 12.88 -19.34 18.08
C ALA A 19 13.19 -20.84 18.34
N GLY A 20 14.41 -21.28 18.00
CA GLY A 20 14.84 -22.68 18.16
C GLY A 20 14.44 -23.64 17.04
N GLU A 21 13.73 -23.16 16.02
CA GLU A 21 13.35 -23.94 14.83
C GLU A 21 14.13 -23.46 13.59
N ILE A 22 14.41 -24.36 12.63
CA ILE A 22 14.95 -23.98 11.32
C ILE A 22 13.80 -23.79 10.34
N VAL A 23 13.65 -22.58 9.80
CA VAL A 23 12.61 -22.26 8.81
C VAL A 23 13.21 -21.85 7.47
N ARG A 24 12.38 -21.92 6.42
CA ARG A 24 12.73 -21.48 5.07
C ARG A 24 12.26 -20.04 4.87
N ALA A 25 13.19 -19.10 4.91
CA ALA A 25 12.95 -17.70 4.59
C ALA A 25 13.09 -17.47 3.09
N PHE A 26 12.24 -16.61 2.52
CA PHE A 26 12.25 -16.25 1.11
C PHE A 26 13.02 -14.96 0.88
N VAL A 27 14.03 -15.00 0.01
CA VAL A 27 14.80 -13.84 -0.46
C VAL A 27 14.32 -13.49 -1.88
N PRO A 28 13.65 -12.33 -2.08
CA PRO A 28 13.14 -11.95 -3.39
C PRO A 28 14.30 -11.65 -4.37
N PRO A 29 14.09 -11.83 -5.68
CA PRO A 29 15.04 -11.32 -6.66
C PRO A 29 15.04 -9.79 -6.62
N SER A 30 16.10 -9.18 -7.13
CA SER A 30 16.18 -7.72 -7.26
C SER A 30 15.20 -7.21 -8.33
N LEU A 31 14.80 -5.95 -8.20
CA LEU A 31 14.11 -5.21 -9.25
C LEU A 31 15.15 -4.46 -10.11
N PRO A 32 14.87 -4.19 -11.41
CA PRO A 32 13.70 -4.63 -12.17
C PRO A 32 13.68 -6.15 -12.39
N PRO A 33 12.49 -6.76 -12.62
CA PRO A 33 12.41 -8.20 -12.81
C PRO A 33 13.05 -8.63 -14.14
N GLU A 34 13.75 -9.77 -14.11
CA GLU A 34 14.33 -10.39 -15.29
C GLU A 34 13.70 -11.77 -15.54
N PRO A 35 13.15 -12.05 -16.75
CA PRO A 35 13.00 -11.13 -17.89
C PRO A 35 12.04 -9.97 -17.58
N PRO A 36 12.12 -8.84 -18.32
CA PRO A 36 11.32 -7.65 -18.07
C PRO A 36 9.82 -7.92 -18.18
N ILE A 37 9.02 -7.10 -17.50
CA ILE A 37 7.55 -7.18 -17.58
C ILE A 37 7.11 -6.88 -19.02
N ASP A 38 6.21 -7.69 -19.54
CA ASP A 38 5.52 -7.40 -20.79
C ASP A 38 4.53 -6.24 -20.57
N VAL A 39 5.05 -5.01 -20.78
CA VAL A 39 4.25 -3.78 -20.68
C VAL A 39 3.18 -3.74 -21.78
N LEU A 40 3.44 -4.33 -22.96
CA LEU A 40 2.47 -4.38 -24.07
C LEU A 40 1.20 -5.12 -23.65
N ALA A 41 1.34 -6.24 -22.94
CA ALA A 41 0.21 -6.98 -22.38
C ALA A 41 -0.58 -6.22 -21.32
N LEU A 42 -0.05 -5.11 -20.78
CA LEU A 42 -0.68 -4.28 -19.77
C LEU A 42 -1.19 -2.94 -20.30
N LEU A 43 -0.87 -2.56 -21.55
CA LEU A 43 -1.14 -1.24 -22.11
C LEU A 43 -2.60 -0.79 -21.97
N GLU A 44 -3.56 -1.65 -22.28
CA GLU A 44 -4.98 -1.30 -22.18
C GLU A 44 -5.37 -0.90 -20.76
N ARG A 45 -4.92 -1.69 -19.77
CA ARG A 45 -5.23 -1.47 -18.34
C ARG A 45 -4.46 -0.28 -17.79
N LEU A 46 -3.20 -0.13 -18.18
CA LEU A 46 -2.36 1.00 -17.83
C LEU A 46 -2.96 2.30 -18.37
N GLY A 47 -3.34 2.36 -19.65
CA GLY A 47 -3.95 3.55 -20.23
C GLY A 47 -5.29 3.92 -19.58
N LEU A 48 -6.11 2.93 -19.18
CA LEU A 48 -7.33 3.18 -18.41
C LEU A 48 -7.02 3.75 -17.01
N ALA A 49 -6.00 3.20 -16.36
CA ALA A 49 -5.56 3.62 -15.04
C ALA A 49 -4.99 5.05 -15.05
N GLU A 50 -4.10 5.36 -15.97
CA GLU A 50 -3.51 6.70 -16.13
C GLU A 50 -4.57 7.75 -16.46
N ARG A 51 -5.51 7.45 -17.36
CA ARG A 51 -6.66 8.35 -17.63
C ARG A 51 -7.56 8.55 -16.40
N ALA A 52 -7.69 7.54 -15.53
CA ALA A 52 -8.45 7.68 -14.30
C ALA A 52 -7.73 8.61 -13.31
N LEU A 53 -6.42 8.42 -13.14
CA LEU A 53 -5.58 9.25 -12.28
C LEU A 53 -5.52 10.69 -12.77
N GLY A 54 -5.31 10.91 -14.06
CA GLY A 54 -5.30 12.26 -14.64
C GLY A 54 -6.64 12.99 -14.46
N ARG A 55 -7.79 12.29 -14.56
CA ARG A 55 -9.10 12.88 -14.27
C ARG A 55 -9.28 13.21 -12.80
N LEU A 56 -8.83 12.34 -11.89
CA LEU A 56 -8.87 12.58 -10.45
C LEU A 56 -8.08 13.84 -10.10
N ASP A 57 -6.83 13.90 -10.55
CA ASP A 57 -5.92 15.00 -10.28
C ASP A 57 -6.41 16.32 -10.92
N GLY A 58 -6.98 16.25 -12.13
CA GLY A 58 -7.58 17.39 -12.82
C GLY A 58 -8.81 17.96 -12.10
N ILE A 59 -9.77 17.11 -11.70
CA ILE A 59 -11.01 17.56 -11.02
C ILE A 59 -10.67 18.25 -9.69
N THR A 60 -9.65 17.79 -8.96
CA THR A 60 -9.28 18.41 -7.69
C THR A 60 -8.78 19.84 -7.83
N MET A 61 -8.27 20.26 -9.00
CA MET A 61 -7.92 21.66 -9.24
C MET A 61 -9.15 22.59 -9.27
N LEU A 62 -10.31 22.05 -9.64
CA LEU A 62 -11.53 22.82 -9.84
C LEU A 62 -12.34 22.96 -8.55
N LEU A 63 -11.91 22.31 -7.46
CA LEU A 63 -12.63 22.35 -6.20
C LEU A 63 -12.40 23.69 -5.47
N PRO A 64 -13.46 24.34 -4.97
CA PRO A 64 -13.36 25.65 -4.32
C PRO A 64 -12.67 25.63 -2.93
N ARG A 65 -12.51 24.45 -2.32
CA ARG A 65 -11.77 24.24 -1.05
C ARG A 65 -10.98 22.94 -1.14
N GLN A 66 -9.84 23.00 -1.83
CA GLN A 66 -8.99 21.82 -2.08
C GLN A 66 -8.42 21.27 -0.78
N GLU A 67 -8.14 22.14 0.19
CA GLU A 67 -7.55 21.82 1.48
C GLU A 67 -8.48 20.95 2.31
N LEU A 68 -9.77 21.32 2.37
CA LEU A 68 -10.77 20.53 3.10
C LEU A 68 -10.99 19.16 2.45
N PHE A 69 -11.01 19.11 1.12
CA PHE A 69 -11.10 17.85 0.39
C PHE A 69 -9.90 16.96 0.68
N LEU A 70 -8.69 17.51 0.60
CA LEU A 70 -7.45 16.79 0.90
C LEU A 70 -7.41 16.31 2.34
N TYR A 71 -7.77 17.18 3.29
CA TYR A 71 -7.87 16.86 4.72
C TYR A 71 -8.74 15.62 4.95
N MET A 72 -9.96 15.60 4.37
CA MET A 72 -10.88 14.47 4.48
C MET A 72 -10.38 13.22 3.74
N TYR A 73 -9.68 13.39 2.62
CA TYR A 73 -9.13 12.29 1.85
C TYR A 73 -8.03 11.55 2.61
N VAL A 74 -7.01 12.26 3.09
CA VAL A 74 -5.90 11.63 3.82
C VAL A 74 -6.43 10.84 5.02
N ARG A 75 -7.41 11.38 5.75
CA ARG A 75 -8.05 10.72 6.91
C ARG A 75 -8.83 9.48 6.53
N LYS A 76 -9.60 9.54 5.44
CA LYS A 76 -10.35 8.37 4.97
C LYS A 76 -9.41 7.26 4.49
N GLU A 77 -8.31 7.61 3.83
CA GLU A 77 -7.28 6.65 3.44
C GLU A 77 -6.61 6.04 4.67
N ALA A 78 -6.27 6.85 5.69
CA ALA A 78 -5.70 6.39 6.94
C ALA A 78 -6.59 5.37 7.66
N VAL A 79 -7.88 5.68 7.82
CA VAL A 79 -8.87 4.77 8.42
C VAL A 79 -8.91 3.45 7.65
N LEU A 80 -9.04 3.50 6.32
CA LEU A 80 -9.17 2.30 5.51
C LEU A 80 -7.90 1.47 5.48
N SER A 81 -6.74 2.12 5.47
CA SER A 81 -5.43 1.48 5.54
C SER A 81 -5.25 0.75 6.86
N SER A 82 -5.50 1.41 7.99
CA SER A 82 -5.38 0.78 9.31
C SER A 82 -6.40 -0.36 9.52
N GLN A 83 -7.60 -0.24 8.95
CA GLN A 83 -8.60 -1.31 8.99
C GLN A 83 -8.17 -2.58 8.23
N ILE A 84 -7.27 -2.49 7.25
CA ILE A 84 -6.69 -3.68 6.60
C ILE A 84 -5.81 -4.44 7.59
N GLU A 85 -5.15 -3.74 8.51
CA GLU A 85 -4.32 -4.33 9.57
C GLU A 85 -5.13 -4.71 10.82
N GLY A 86 -6.43 -4.38 10.86
CA GLY A 86 -7.38 -4.85 11.88
C GLY A 86 -7.87 -3.80 12.87
N THR A 87 -7.53 -2.51 12.69
CA THR A 87 -8.09 -1.45 13.54
C THR A 87 -9.60 -1.32 13.36
N GLN A 88 -10.30 -0.93 14.43
CA GLN A 88 -11.77 -0.81 14.46
C GLN A 88 -12.25 0.65 14.58
N SER A 89 -11.46 1.62 14.12
CA SER A 89 -11.84 3.03 14.12
C SER A 89 -12.67 3.42 12.89
N THR A 90 -13.55 4.40 13.07
CA THR A 90 -14.27 5.07 11.98
C THR A 90 -13.70 6.46 11.69
N LEU A 91 -14.09 7.05 10.56
CA LEU A 91 -13.75 8.43 10.24
C LEU A 91 -14.32 9.41 11.26
N SER A 92 -15.53 9.17 11.76
CA SER A 92 -16.16 10.01 12.79
C SER A 92 -15.38 9.95 14.11
N ASP A 93 -14.86 8.79 14.48
CA ASP A 93 -14.05 8.63 15.70
C ASP A 93 -12.74 9.41 15.60
N LEU A 94 -12.07 9.32 14.45
CA LEU A 94 -10.85 10.09 14.17
C LEU A 94 -11.09 11.60 14.21
N LEU A 95 -12.14 12.08 13.55
CA LEU A 95 -12.46 13.52 13.53
C LEU A 95 -12.79 14.04 14.93
N ARG A 96 -13.57 13.27 15.71
CA ARG A 96 -13.90 13.63 17.10
C ARG A 96 -12.65 13.68 17.98
N PHE A 97 -11.70 12.76 17.76
CA PHE A 97 -10.43 12.73 18.47
C PHE A 97 -9.56 13.95 18.15
N GLU A 98 -9.49 14.36 16.89
CA GLU A 98 -8.75 15.57 16.48
C GLU A 98 -9.38 16.87 17.03
N THR A 99 -10.68 16.90 17.32
CA THR A 99 -11.39 18.09 17.85
C THR A 99 -11.57 18.09 19.38
N GLU A 100 -10.77 17.31 20.12
CA GLU A 100 -10.72 17.28 21.60
C GLU A 100 -12.05 16.92 22.32
N ALA A 101 -13.04 16.37 21.61
CA ALA A 101 -14.30 15.94 22.20
C ALA A 101 -14.16 14.53 22.80
N GLN A 102 -13.48 14.41 23.95
CA GLN A 102 -13.27 13.14 24.65
C GLN A 102 -14.45 12.75 25.55
N VAL A 103 -15.03 11.56 25.34
CA VAL A 103 -15.19 10.48 26.35
C VAL A 103 -15.37 9.12 25.63
N GLY A 104 -14.57 8.10 26.00
CA GLY A 104 -15.06 6.70 26.08
C GLY A 104 -14.77 5.65 24.99
N GLN A 105 -13.95 5.90 23.96
CA GLN A 105 -13.60 4.88 22.96
C GLN A 105 -12.14 4.39 23.07
N PRO A 106 -11.80 3.20 22.55
CA PRO A 106 -10.43 2.66 22.62
C PRO A 106 -9.45 3.61 21.93
N ILE A 107 -8.71 4.36 22.75
CA ILE A 107 -7.87 5.48 22.33
C ILE A 107 -6.75 5.01 21.37
N ASP A 108 -6.30 3.76 21.49
CA ASP A 108 -5.14 3.28 20.76
C ASP A 108 -5.39 3.06 19.26
N ASP A 109 -6.55 2.52 18.85
CA ASP A 109 -6.86 2.35 17.41
C ASP A 109 -6.98 3.72 16.71
N ILE A 110 -7.56 4.70 17.41
CA ILE A 110 -7.72 6.06 16.87
C ILE A 110 -6.36 6.75 16.78
N ARG A 111 -5.49 6.59 17.79
CA ARG A 111 -4.10 7.05 17.74
C ARG A 111 -3.34 6.44 16.57
N GLU A 112 -3.48 5.13 16.33
CA GLU A 112 -2.82 4.49 15.18
C GLU A 112 -3.28 5.07 13.83
N VAL A 113 -4.55 5.42 13.70
CA VAL A 113 -5.05 6.11 12.50
C VAL A 113 -4.52 7.54 12.41
N SER A 114 -4.45 8.26 13.53
CA SER A 114 -3.87 9.62 13.58
C SER A 114 -2.38 9.61 13.23
N ASN A 115 -1.59 8.66 13.74
CA ASN A 115 -0.18 8.48 13.41
C ASN A 115 0.02 8.18 11.91
N TYR A 116 -0.91 7.47 11.26
CA TYR A 116 -0.86 7.27 9.81
C TYR A 116 -1.01 8.59 9.04
N VAL A 117 -1.92 9.46 9.49
CA VAL A 117 -2.08 10.81 8.91
C VAL A 117 -0.80 11.61 9.09
N ASP A 118 -0.23 11.62 10.30
CA ASP A 118 1.04 12.30 10.62
C ASP A 118 2.18 11.79 9.73
N ALA A 119 2.36 10.47 9.62
CA ALA A 119 3.39 9.87 8.78
C ALA A 119 3.26 10.25 7.29
N MET A 120 2.04 10.30 6.75
CA MET A 120 1.79 10.73 5.36
C MET A 120 2.16 12.20 5.16
N MET A 121 1.68 13.08 6.04
CA MET A 121 1.92 14.53 5.94
C MET A 121 3.40 14.84 6.10
N TYR A 122 4.04 14.26 7.12
CA TYR A 122 5.48 14.34 7.33
C TYR A 122 6.24 13.88 6.09
N GLY A 123 5.90 12.73 5.51
CA GLY A 123 6.56 12.20 4.32
C GLY A 123 6.46 13.15 3.13
N LEU A 124 5.30 13.78 2.91
CA LEU A 124 5.08 14.73 1.80
C LEU A 124 5.86 16.04 1.98
N GLU A 125 5.90 16.58 3.19
CA GLU A 125 6.67 17.79 3.51
C GLU A 125 8.17 17.52 3.42
N ARG A 126 8.61 16.37 3.96
CA ARG A 126 10.02 15.98 4.00
C ARG A 126 10.62 15.76 2.60
N LEU A 127 9.80 15.44 1.60
CA LEU A 127 10.22 15.30 0.20
C LEU A 127 10.74 16.60 -0.44
N GLU A 128 10.46 17.77 0.14
CA GLU A 128 11.02 19.05 -0.33
C GLU A 128 12.53 19.15 -0.07
N GLU A 129 13.04 18.39 0.90
CA GLU A 129 14.44 18.44 1.35
C GLU A 129 15.19 17.11 1.18
N LEU A 130 14.47 15.99 1.23
CA LEU A 130 15.04 14.65 1.21
C LEU A 130 14.37 13.82 0.11
N PRO A 131 15.10 13.24 -0.85
CA PRO A 131 14.49 12.37 -1.84
C PRO A 131 13.85 11.14 -1.17
N LEU A 132 12.90 10.53 -1.88
CA LEU A 132 12.32 9.26 -1.46
C LEU A 132 13.45 8.24 -1.24
N SER A 133 13.60 7.77 -0.01
CA SER A 133 14.77 6.99 0.43
C SER A 133 14.40 6.05 1.57
N LEU A 134 15.28 5.08 1.87
CA LEU A 134 15.15 4.23 3.05
C LEU A 134 15.16 5.05 4.34
N ARG A 135 15.92 6.15 4.36
CA ARG A 135 15.92 7.12 5.45
C ARG A 135 14.53 7.73 5.64
N LEU A 136 13.91 8.25 4.58
CA LEU A 136 12.56 8.82 4.67
C LEU A 136 11.54 7.77 5.13
N ILE A 137 11.63 6.55 4.61
CA ILE A 137 10.76 5.44 4.99
C ILE A 137 10.88 5.13 6.50
N ARG A 138 12.09 5.19 7.06
CA ARG A 138 12.33 5.02 8.50
C ARG A 138 11.75 6.18 9.32
N GLU A 139 12.00 7.43 8.91
CA GLU A 139 11.43 8.61 9.58
C GLU A 139 9.89 8.56 9.62
N MET A 140 9.25 8.13 8.51
CA MET A 140 7.80 7.91 8.47
C MET A 140 7.34 6.73 9.33
N HIS A 141 8.11 5.64 9.39
CA HIS A 141 7.81 4.49 10.23
C HIS A 141 7.87 4.83 11.73
N GLU A 142 8.82 5.67 12.13
CA GLU A 142 8.90 6.21 13.49
C GLU A 142 7.61 6.94 13.87
N ARG A 143 7.16 7.86 13.01
CA ARG A 143 5.91 8.61 13.17
C ARG A 143 4.69 7.69 13.24
N LEU A 144 4.62 6.71 12.33
CA LEU A 144 3.53 5.75 12.24
C LEU A 144 3.36 4.94 13.53
N LEU A 145 4.47 4.54 14.17
CA LEU A 145 4.46 3.71 15.38
C LEU A 145 4.74 4.50 16.66
N GLN A 146 4.79 5.85 16.62
CA GLN A 146 5.14 6.69 17.77
C GLN A 146 4.26 6.42 19.01
N SER A 147 3.03 5.96 18.81
CA SER A 147 2.10 5.55 19.87
C SER A 147 1.21 4.39 19.43
N GLY A 148 0.49 3.77 20.38
CA GLY A 148 -0.41 2.64 20.12
C GLY A 148 0.26 1.27 20.25
N ARG A 149 -0.32 0.22 19.66
CA ARG A 149 0.09 -1.18 19.91
C ARG A 149 1.50 -1.50 19.40
N GLY A 150 1.99 -0.74 18.42
CA GLY A 150 3.30 -0.93 17.79
C GLY A 150 4.46 -0.15 18.43
N GLY A 151 4.22 0.71 19.42
CA GLY A 151 5.26 1.62 19.95
C GLY A 151 6.48 0.94 20.57
N THR A 152 6.37 -0.32 20.97
CA THR A 152 7.48 -1.13 21.49
C THR A 152 8.20 -1.95 20.42
N LYS A 153 7.82 -1.80 19.14
CA LYS A 153 8.33 -2.57 18.00
C LYS A 153 9.45 -1.85 17.25
N ASN A 154 10.27 -1.09 17.97
CA ASN A 154 11.36 -0.26 17.46
C ASN A 154 10.91 0.68 16.32
N PRO A 155 10.08 1.70 16.61
CA PRO A 155 9.73 2.74 15.64
C PRO A 155 11.00 3.30 14.98
N GLY A 156 10.94 3.53 13.66
CA GLY A 156 12.07 4.05 12.88
C GLY A 156 13.21 3.07 12.56
N GLU A 157 13.22 1.85 13.11
CA GLU A 157 14.34 0.93 12.95
C GLU A 157 13.97 -0.31 12.13
N PHE A 158 14.85 -0.69 11.19
CA PHE A 158 14.74 -2.00 10.55
C PHE A 158 14.95 -3.12 11.57
N ARG A 159 14.24 -4.23 11.38
CA ARG A 159 14.25 -5.34 12.33
C ARG A 159 15.62 -6.01 12.36
N ARG A 160 16.06 -6.34 13.58
CA ARG A 160 17.27 -7.16 13.81
C ARG A 160 16.95 -8.63 14.10
N SER A 161 15.66 -8.96 14.19
CA SER A 161 15.16 -10.30 14.41
C SER A 161 14.30 -10.76 13.23
N GLN A 162 14.15 -12.08 13.10
CA GLN A 162 13.27 -12.65 12.09
C GLN A 162 11.80 -12.49 12.52
N ASN A 163 10.98 -11.93 11.62
CA ASN A 163 9.52 -11.98 11.71
C ASN A 163 8.96 -12.99 10.69
N TRP A 164 7.66 -13.26 10.77
CA TRP A 164 6.93 -14.10 9.84
C TRP A 164 5.48 -13.61 9.71
N ILE A 165 4.81 -14.01 8.63
CA ILE A 165 3.45 -13.57 8.28
C ILE A 165 2.50 -14.77 8.31
N GLY A 166 1.42 -14.65 9.07
CA GLY A 166 0.42 -15.71 9.25
C GLY A 166 0.94 -16.89 10.09
N GLY A 167 0.05 -17.81 10.47
CA GLY A 167 0.41 -18.90 11.37
C GLY A 167 0.61 -18.47 12.83
N SER A 168 0.79 -19.44 13.73
CA SER A 168 1.02 -19.22 15.16
C SER A 168 2.49 -19.28 15.57
N ARG A 169 3.34 -19.85 14.71
CA ARG A 169 4.79 -19.98 14.92
C ARG A 169 5.53 -19.97 13.58
N PRO A 170 6.85 -19.71 13.56
CA PRO A 170 7.63 -19.68 12.32
C PRO A 170 7.43 -20.92 11.43
N ALA A 171 7.39 -22.13 11.99
CA ALA A 171 7.23 -23.37 11.21
C ALA A 171 5.88 -23.54 10.49
N ASN A 172 4.80 -22.86 10.93
CA ASN A 172 3.51 -22.90 10.26
C ASN A 172 3.10 -21.55 9.65
N ALA A 173 4.08 -20.65 9.49
CA ALA A 173 3.86 -19.36 8.87
C ALA A 173 3.41 -19.53 7.41
N LEU A 174 2.54 -18.63 6.96
CA LEU A 174 2.18 -18.56 5.53
C LEU A 174 3.34 -18.03 4.69
N PHE A 175 4.20 -17.21 5.30
CA PHE A 175 5.36 -16.64 4.65
C PHE A 175 6.41 -16.23 5.69
N VAL A 176 7.68 -16.48 5.37
CA VAL A 176 8.83 -16.01 6.15
C VAL A 176 9.66 -15.08 5.24
N PRO A 177 9.71 -13.76 5.52
CA PRO A 177 10.49 -12.79 4.75
C PRO A 177 12.00 -13.02 4.86
N PRO A 178 12.85 -12.29 4.09
CA PRO A 178 14.30 -12.45 4.12
C PRO A 178 14.87 -12.40 5.54
N PRO A 179 15.89 -13.18 5.90
CA PRO A 179 16.55 -12.99 7.19
C PRO A 179 17.24 -11.62 7.25
N PRO A 180 17.46 -11.05 8.46
CA PRO A 180 18.14 -9.77 8.60
C PRO A 180 19.48 -9.71 7.86
N THR A 181 20.20 -10.83 7.78
CA THR A 181 21.49 -10.96 7.06
C THR A 181 21.40 -10.78 5.54
N GLU A 182 20.20 -10.89 4.96
CA GLU A 182 19.92 -10.74 3.52
C GLU A 182 19.03 -9.52 3.24
N MET A 183 18.48 -8.92 4.30
CA MET A 183 17.47 -7.88 4.20
C MET A 183 18.07 -6.56 3.71
N ASP A 184 19.26 -6.20 4.20
CA ASP A 184 19.91 -4.94 3.84
C ASP A 184 20.23 -4.89 2.34
N ASP A 185 20.78 -5.96 1.77
CA ASP A 185 21.01 -6.07 0.32
C ASP A 185 19.70 -5.93 -0.50
N CYS A 186 18.60 -6.51 0.01
CA CYS A 186 17.29 -6.37 -0.63
C CYS A 186 16.75 -4.94 -0.56
N LEU A 187 16.97 -4.24 0.55
CA LEU A 187 16.56 -2.84 0.74
C LEU A 187 17.40 -1.90 -0.12
N ASP A 188 18.71 -2.13 -0.20
CA ASP A 188 19.62 -1.38 -1.07
C ASP A 188 19.23 -1.54 -2.54
N ALA A 189 18.84 -2.75 -2.96
CA ALA A 189 18.32 -2.99 -4.30
C ALA A 189 16.96 -2.30 -4.52
N LEU A 190 16.08 -2.28 -3.52
CA LEU A 190 14.80 -1.58 -3.57
C LEU A 190 15.00 -0.07 -3.76
N GLU A 191 15.88 0.57 -2.98
CA GLU A 191 16.17 2.00 -3.07
C GLU A 191 16.81 2.37 -4.41
N ARG A 192 17.79 1.59 -4.87
CA ARG A 192 18.36 1.76 -6.23
C ARG A 192 17.27 1.70 -7.29
N PHE A 193 16.36 0.74 -7.19
CA PHE A 193 15.24 0.63 -8.12
C PHE A 193 14.31 1.86 -8.06
N MET A 194 14.05 2.45 -6.88
CA MET A 194 13.22 3.68 -6.78
C MET A 194 13.74 4.79 -7.69
N HIS A 195 15.05 4.96 -7.77
CA HIS A 195 15.72 6.02 -8.55
C HIS A 195 16.15 5.60 -9.97
N GLU A 196 15.91 4.35 -10.35
CA GLU A 196 16.37 3.86 -11.64
C GLU A 196 15.57 4.48 -12.81
N ASP A 197 16.23 5.32 -13.61
CA ASP A 197 15.67 5.91 -14.83
C ASP A 197 15.70 4.95 -16.04
N GLY A 198 16.57 3.93 -15.98
CA GLY A 198 16.84 3.02 -17.11
C GLY A 198 15.72 2.01 -17.43
N SER A 199 14.86 1.65 -16.46
CA SER A 199 13.90 0.54 -16.62
C SER A 199 12.79 0.77 -17.66
N ARG A 200 12.61 1.99 -18.17
CA ARG A 200 11.48 2.41 -19.06
C ARG A 200 10.09 2.01 -18.54
N LEU A 201 9.97 1.66 -17.27
CA LEU A 201 8.71 1.22 -16.67
C LEU A 201 7.85 2.44 -16.35
N PRO A 202 6.57 2.47 -16.78
CA PRO A 202 5.62 3.49 -16.36
C PRO A 202 5.54 3.59 -14.83
N ALA A 203 5.45 4.81 -14.31
CA ALA A 203 5.49 5.08 -12.87
C ALA A 203 4.46 4.27 -12.07
N LEU A 204 3.27 4.02 -12.64
CA LEU A 204 2.24 3.20 -11.99
C LEU A 204 2.63 1.72 -11.85
N ILE A 205 3.33 1.16 -12.84
CA ILE A 205 3.86 -0.21 -12.77
C ILE A 205 4.98 -0.25 -11.72
N LYS A 206 5.88 0.73 -11.75
CA LYS A 206 7.00 0.85 -10.82
C LYS A 206 6.53 0.98 -9.37
N ALA A 207 5.52 1.81 -9.10
CA ALA A 207 4.87 1.90 -7.79
C ALA A 207 4.30 0.55 -7.32
N GLY A 208 3.69 -0.21 -8.24
CA GLY A 208 3.19 -1.56 -7.95
C GLY A 208 4.29 -2.54 -7.58
N LEU A 209 5.42 -2.51 -8.29
CA LEU A 209 6.57 -3.37 -8.00
C LEU A 209 7.24 -3.01 -6.68
N LEU A 210 7.46 -1.71 -6.42
CA LEU A 210 8.00 -1.21 -5.16
C LEU A 210 7.16 -1.66 -3.98
N HIS A 211 5.83 -1.57 -4.09
CA HIS A 211 4.91 -2.04 -3.06
C HIS A 211 5.07 -3.54 -2.79
N VAL A 212 5.02 -4.38 -3.83
CA VAL A 212 5.14 -5.84 -3.67
C VAL A 212 6.49 -6.23 -3.09
N GLN A 213 7.57 -5.59 -3.54
CA GLN A 213 8.93 -5.86 -3.06
C GLN A 213 9.08 -5.44 -1.60
N PHE A 214 8.61 -4.24 -1.22
CA PHE A 214 8.65 -3.77 0.16
C PHE A 214 7.85 -4.68 1.11
N GLU A 215 6.63 -5.07 0.73
CA GLU A 215 5.81 -6.01 1.49
C GLU A 215 6.46 -7.40 1.64
N THR A 216 7.28 -7.80 0.66
CA THR A 216 7.99 -9.08 0.63
C THR A 216 9.27 -9.05 1.47
N ILE A 217 10.02 -7.96 1.46
CA ILE A 217 11.17 -7.74 2.34
C ILE A 217 10.71 -7.64 3.81
N HIS A 218 9.57 -6.99 4.04
CA HIS A 218 8.91 -6.86 5.34
C HIS A 218 9.88 -6.36 6.44
N PRO A 219 10.50 -5.17 6.24
CA PRO A 219 11.71 -4.76 6.98
C PRO A 219 11.47 -4.33 8.43
N PHE A 220 10.22 -4.07 8.82
CA PHE A 220 9.87 -3.63 10.16
C PHE A 220 9.22 -4.75 10.98
N LEU A 221 9.21 -4.63 12.31
CA LEU A 221 8.52 -5.59 13.19
C LEU A 221 7.00 -5.44 13.15
N ASP A 222 6.50 -4.26 12.81
CA ASP A 222 5.09 -3.94 12.57
C ASP A 222 5.00 -2.79 11.55
N GLY A 223 3.81 -2.42 11.10
CA GLY A 223 3.60 -1.23 10.26
C GLY A 223 3.95 -1.38 8.78
N ASN A 224 4.53 -2.53 8.36
CA ASN A 224 4.93 -2.78 6.97
C ASN A 224 3.80 -2.51 5.97
N GLY A 225 2.61 -3.09 6.20
CA GLY A 225 1.44 -2.89 5.33
C GLY A 225 1.08 -1.42 5.11
N ARG A 226 1.13 -0.63 6.18
CA ARG A 226 0.78 0.79 6.19
C ARG A 226 1.85 1.60 5.46
N ILE A 227 3.13 1.38 5.77
CA ILE A 227 4.26 2.02 5.07
C ILE A 227 4.29 1.67 3.58
N GLY A 228 4.04 0.41 3.23
CA GLY A 228 3.99 -0.04 1.84
C GLY A 228 2.92 0.71 1.03
N ARG A 229 1.77 1.03 1.62
CA ARG A 229 0.70 1.82 0.96
C ARG A 229 1.01 3.32 0.91
N LEU A 230 1.66 3.86 1.94
CA LEU A 230 2.18 5.22 1.93
C LEU A 230 3.23 5.40 0.83
N LEU A 231 4.14 4.44 0.67
CA LEU A 231 5.19 4.44 -0.36
C LEU A 231 4.61 4.55 -1.78
N VAL A 232 3.51 3.84 -2.08
CA VAL A 232 2.83 3.97 -3.39
C VAL A 232 2.41 5.41 -3.64
N THR A 233 1.80 6.05 -2.64
CA THR A 233 1.28 7.41 -2.78
C THR A 233 2.41 8.42 -2.96
N LEU A 234 3.46 8.32 -2.14
CA LEU A 234 4.64 9.18 -2.24
C LEU A 234 5.34 9.02 -3.59
N TYR A 235 5.56 7.78 -4.03
CA TYR A 235 6.20 7.51 -5.30
C TYR A 235 5.44 8.15 -6.47
N LEU A 236 4.10 8.02 -6.49
CA LEU A 236 3.27 8.65 -7.51
C LEU A 236 3.30 10.19 -7.45
N CYS A 237 3.45 10.78 -6.26
CA CYS A 237 3.58 12.22 -6.10
C CYS A 237 4.93 12.74 -6.61
N VAL A 238 6.03 12.11 -6.20
CA VAL A 238 7.40 12.48 -6.62
C VAL A 238 7.58 12.35 -8.13
N ASN A 239 6.94 11.36 -8.75
CA ASN A 239 7.00 11.15 -10.20
C ASN A 239 5.95 11.97 -10.98
N GLY A 240 5.25 12.91 -10.34
CA GLY A 240 4.31 13.82 -11.00
C GLY A 240 3.04 13.17 -11.56
N VAL A 241 2.74 11.91 -11.21
CA VAL A 241 1.49 11.24 -11.59
C VAL A 241 0.30 11.84 -10.84
N LEU A 242 0.54 12.28 -9.61
CA LEU A 242 -0.41 12.99 -8.75
C LEU A 242 0.28 14.21 -8.16
N ARG A 243 -0.41 15.34 -8.03
CA ARG A 243 0.16 16.52 -7.35
C ARG A 243 -0.07 16.52 -5.85
N LYS A 244 -1.07 15.78 -5.40
CA LYS A 244 -1.49 15.64 -4.00
C LYS A 244 -1.84 14.17 -3.72
N PRO A 245 -1.77 13.69 -2.46
CA PRO A 245 -2.03 12.29 -2.08
C PRO A 245 -3.52 11.92 -2.13
N LEU A 246 -4.13 12.00 -3.32
CA LEU A 246 -5.57 11.88 -3.51
C LEU A 246 -6.03 10.44 -3.84
N LEU A 247 -5.08 9.51 -3.97
CA LEU A 247 -5.36 8.13 -4.32
C LEU A 247 -5.90 7.33 -3.13
N TYR A 248 -7.20 7.01 -3.18
CA TYR A 248 -7.81 6.02 -2.27
C TYR A 248 -7.44 4.59 -2.63
N LEU A 249 -6.18 4.21 -2.37
CA LEU A 249 -5.67 2.87 -2.63
C LEU A 249 -6.32 1.86 -1.66
N SER A 250 -6.32 2.17 -0.37
CA SER A 250 -6.77 1.25 0.69
C SER A 250 -8.25 0.90 0.59
N LEU A 251 -9.09 1.77 0.02
CA LEU A 251 -10.50 1.43 -0.21
C LEU A 251 -10.65 0.16 -1.05
N TYR A 252 -9.96 0.10 -2.19
CA TYR A 252 -10.06 -1.07 -3.06
C TYR A 252 -9.37 -2.28 -2.44
N LEU A 253 -8.19 -2.09 -1.85
CA LEU A 253 -7.45 -3.18 -1.20
C LEU A 253 -8.27 -3.80 -0.08
N LYS A 254 -8.96 -2.99 0.73
CA LYS A 254 -9.86 -3.48 1.79
C LYS A 254 -11.05 -4.23 1.21
N THR A 255 -11.73 -3.69 0.19
CA THR A 255 -12.86 -4.37 -0.49
C THR A 255 -12.44 -5.71 -1.11
N HIS A 256 -11.18 -5.82 -1.55
CA HIS A 256 -10.63 -7.00 -2.21
C HIS A 256 -9.50 -7.66 -1.40
N ARG A 257 -9.58 -7.62 -0.06
CA ARG A 257 -8.49 -8.02 0.85
C ARG A 257 -7.96 -9.43 0.60
N ALA A 258 -8.86 -10.39 0.37
CA ALA A 258 -8.47 -11.76 0.05
C ALA A 258 -7.70 -11.86 -1.27
N ASP A 259 -8.14 -11.14 -2.31
CA ASP A 259 -7.46 -11.10 -3.59
C ASP A 259 -6.11 -10.38 -3.51
N TYR A 260 -6.03 -9.31 -2.70
CA TYR A 260 -4.79 -8.58 -2.46
C TYR A 260 -3.69 -9.48 -1.89
N TYR A 261 -3.95 -10.16 -0.76
CA TYR A 261 -2.96 -11.07 -0.17
C TYR A 261 -2.67 -12.28 -1.05
N ARG A 262 -3.69 -12.83 -1.72
CA ARG A 262 -3.50 -13.93 -2.68
C ARG A 262 -2.56 -13.53 -3.83
N LEU A 263 -2.71 -12.32 -4.37
CA LEU A 263 -1.84 -11.82 -5.45
C LEU A 263 -0.42 -11.55 -4.96
N LEU A 264 -0.23 -11.07 -3.73
CA LEU A 264 1.11 -10.95 -3.14
C LEU A 264 1.81 -12.31 -3.04
N GLN A 265 1.10 -13.34 -2.58
CA GLN A 265 1.63 -14.70 -2.54
C GLN A 265 1.89 -15.26 -3.94
N GLU A 266 1.00 -15.02 -4.91
CA GLU A 266 1.19 -15.46 -6.30
C GLU A 266 2.48 -14.88 -6.91
N VAL A 267 2.84 -13.63 -6.59
CA VAL A 267 4.12 -13.04 -7.03
C VAL A 267 5.32 -13.71 -6.36
N ARG A 268 5.26 -13.97 -5.06
CA ARG A 268 6.37 -14.61 -4.31
C ARG A 268 6.64 -16.03 -4.81
N GLU A 269 5.59 -16.78 -5.12
CA GLU A 269 5.68 -18.19 -5.55
C GLU A 269 6.01 -18.34 -7.05
N HIS A 270 5.56 -17.42 -7.90
CA HIS A 270 5.60 -17.60 -9.36
C HIS A 270 6.30 -16.45 -10.12
N GLY A 271 6.89 -15.48 -9.42
CA GLY A 271 7.64 -14.37 -10.04
C GLY A 271 6.76 -13.46 -10.91
N GLY A 272 5.45 -13.44 -10.70
CA GLY A 272 4.51 -12.60 -11.46
C GLY A 272 4.28 -12.99 -12.93
N GLY A 273 4.84 -14.12 -13.41
CA GLY A 273 4.63 -14.66 -14.76
C GLY A 273 4.09 -16.10 -14.72
N LYS A 274 3.18 -16.47 -15.63
CA LYS A 274 2.63 -17.84 -15.77
C LYS A 274 3.49 -18.68 -16.73
N PRO A 275 3.59 -20.03 -16.56
CA PRO A 275 2.46 -20.94 -16.79
C PRO A 275 2.26 -22.10 -15.78
N GLY A 276 0.99 -22.35 -15.43
CA GLY A 276 0.41 -23.67 -15.14
C GLY A 276 0.99 -24.56 -14.04
N SER A 277 0.54 -24.40 -12.79
CA SER A 277 0.06 -25.52 -11.94
C SER A 277 -0.69 -24.96 -10.73
N ILE A 278 -2.01 -25.15 -10.69
CA ILE A 278 -2.78 -25.04 -9.46
C ILE A 278 -2.96 -26.49 -9.00
N SER A 279 -2.12 -26.94 -8.06
CA SER A 279 -2.32 -28.22 -7.39
C SER A 279 -1.93 -28.14 -5.91
N SER A 280 -2.63 -27.29 -5.13
CA SER A 280 -2.77 -27.49 -3.68
C SER A 280 -3.66 -26.44 -3.00
N LEU A 281 -4.89 -26.21 -3.45
CA LEU A 281 -5.97 -25.60 -2.64
C LEU A 281 -7.33 -26.06 -3.20
N PRO A 282 -8.12 -26.91 -2.50
CA PRO A 282 -9.32 -27.54 -3.07
C PRO A 282 -10.50 -26.59 -3.37
N GLU A 283 -10.47 -25.32 -2.97
CA GLU A 283 -11.71 -24.53 -2.79
C GLU A 283 -11.99 -23.40 -3.80
N LEU A 284 -11.19 -23.22 -4.85
CA LEU A 284 -11.32 -22.05 -5.75
C LEU A 284 -11.87 -22.33 -7.16
N ARG A 285 -12.55 -23.46 -7.38
CA ARG A 285 -12.96 -23.93 -8.72
C ARG A 285 -14.16 -23.22 -9.39
N LYS A 286 -14.60 -22.03 -8.94
CA LYS A 286 -15.81 -21.37 -9.48
C LYS A 286 -15.69 -19.89 -9.89
N ARG A 287 -14.55 -19.43 -10.43
CA ARG A 287 -14.48 -18.11 -11.11
C ARG A 287 -13.65 -18.14 -12.39
N PRO A 288 -14.13 -17.52 -13.49
CA PRO A 288 -13.44 -17.56 -14.78
C PRO A 288 -12.10 -16.82 -14.69
N ILE A 289 -11.01 -17.55 -14.97
CA ILE A 289 -9.64 -17.05 -14.98
C ILE A 289 -9.44 -16.23 -16.27
N ARG A 290 -9.61 -14.90 -16.21
CA ARG A 290 -9.17 -14.02 -17.31
C ARG A 290 -7.64 -13.90 -17.32
N ARG A 291 -7.09 -14.03 -18.53
CA ARG A 291 -5.67 -14.00 -18.94
C ARG A 291 -5.00 -12.68 -18.49
N SER A 292 -3.71 -12.77 -18.16
CA SER A 292 -2.82 -11.73 -17.55
C SER A 292 -3.42 -11.00 -16.32
N ARG A 293 -3.00 -11.41 -15.12
CA ARG A 293 -3.41 -10.77 -13.86
C ARG A 293 -2.43 -9.63 -13.56
N PRO A 294 -2.87 -8.37 -13.57
CA PRO A 294 -1.97 -7.26 -13.39
C PRO A 294 -1.67 -7.06 -11.90
N LEU A 295 -0.66 -6.25 -11.58
CA LEU A 295 -0.29 -5.91 -10.21
C LEU A 295 -1.51 -5.35 -9.43
N PRO A 296 -1.59 -5.56 -8.10
CA PRO A 296 -2.68 -5.04 -7.28
C PRO A 296 -2.97 -3.54 -7.50
N VAL A 297 -1.92 -2.74 -7.68
CA VAL A 297 -2.01 -1.29 -7.97
C VAL A 297 -2.68 -1.00 -9.33
N LEU A 298 -2.40 -1.80 -10.35
CA LEU A 298 -3.01 -1.64 -11.68
C LEU A 298 -4.48 -2.11 -11.70
N LEU A 299 -4.84 -3.11 -10.88
CA LEU A 299 -6.23 -3.56 -10.68
C LEU A 299 -7.12 -2.49 -10.04
N ILE A 300 -6.56 -1.69 -9.13
CA ILE A 300 -7.28 -0.62 -8.43
C ILE A 300 -7.66 0.51 -9.40
N CYS A 301 -6.70 0.93 -10.23
CA CYS A 301 -6.88 2.06 -11.12
C CYS A 301 -7.81 1.76 -12.31
N SER A 302 -7.91 0.48 -12.74
CA SER A 302 -8.77 0.11 -13.87
C SER A 302 -10.27 0.00 -13.54
N ARG A 303 -10.65 -0.17 -12.26
CA ARG A 303 -12.05 -0.47 -11.87
C ARG A 303 -12.84 0.71 -11.33
N LYS A 304 -12.21 1.72 -10.70
CA LYS A 304 -12.92 2.84 -10.07
C LYS A 304 -13.58 3.82 -11.05
N THR A 305 -13.26 3.78 -12.34
CA THR A 305 -13.91 4.63 -13.36
C THR A 305 -15.20 4.03 -13.93
N ALA A 306 -15.45 2.72 -13.79
CA ALA A 306 -16.69 2.12 -14.31
C ALA A 306 -17.90 2.33 -13.38
N SER A 307 -17.68 2.40 -12.05
CA SER A 307 -18.77 2.45 -11.06
C SER A 307 -18.90 3.79 -10.32
N GLY A 308 -17.82 4.57 -10.17
CA GLY A 308 -17.83 5.78 -9.32
C GLY A 308 -18.45 7.04 -9.92
N LEU A 309 -18.55 7.13 -11.25
CA LEU A 309 -19.06 8.33 -11.95
C LEU A 309 -20.47 8.15 -12.54
N ARG A 310 -20.99 6.92 -12.65
CA ARG A 310 -22.36 6.67 -13.14
C ARG A 310 -23.44 6.79 -12.07
N GLN A 311 -23.10 6.69 -10.78
CA GLN A 311 -24.10 6.66 -9.69
C GLN A 311 -24.31 7.98 -8.95
N ARG A 312 -23.70 9.10 -9.40
CA ARG A 312 -23.94 10.43 -8.79
C ARG A 312 -24.38 11.52 -9.75
N ALA A 313 -24.64 11.18 -11.02
CA ALA A 313 -25.19 12.11 -12.01
C ALA A 313 -26.73 11.98 -12.18
N THR A 314 -27.38 11.03 -11.50
CA THR A 314 -28.83 10.83 -11.56
C THR A 314 -29.36 10.47 -10.17
N GLY A 315 -29.89 11.46 -9.42
CA GLY A 315 -30.66 11.19 -8.20
C GLY A 315 -30.43 12.19 -7.08
N GLN A 316 -31.26 13.23 -7.06
CA GLN A 316 -31.71 14.05 -5.92
C GLN A 316 -30.72 14.35 -4.78
N ALA A 317 -30.35 15.63 -4.69
CA ALA A 317 -29.74 16.22 -3.50
C ALA A 317 -30.68 16.08 -2.29
N PRO A 318 -30.20 15.63 -1.11
CA PRO A 318 -30.95 15.77 0.12
C PRO A 318 -30.89 17.23 0.57
N HIS A 319 -32.06 17.89 0.60
CA HIS A 319 -32.29 19.12 1.33
C HIS A 319 -31.86 18.94 2.79
N CYS A 320 -30.79 19.62 3.23
CA CYS A 320 -30.59 19.99 4.63
C CYS A 320 -29.41 20.97 4.80
N VAL A 321 -29.51 22.17 4.23
CA VAL A 321 -28.81 23.36 4.76
C VAL A 321 -29.67 24.59 4.47
N SER A 322 -30.63 24.85 5.34
CA SER A 322 -31.24 26.17 5.47
C SER A 322 -31.67 26.35 6.92
N THR A 323 -31.35 27.51 7.48
CA THR A 323 -31.64 27.97 8.85
C THR A 323 -30.52 27.68 9.85
N ILE A 324 -29.56 28.61 9.93
CA ILE A 324 -29.19 29.38 11.15
C ILE A 324 -28.18 30.43 10.66
N CYS A 325 -28.69 31.54 10.12
CA CYS A 325 -27.95 32.80 9.99
C CYS A 325 -28.94 33.93 9.72
N SER A 326 -29.78 34.25 10.70
CA SER A 326 -30.66 35.43 10.64
C SER A 326 -31.23 35.81 12.01
N SER A 327 -30.44 36.54 12.80
CA SER A 327 -30.87 37.58 13.76
C SER A 327 -29.63 38.43 14.14
N ARG A 328 -29.37 39.54 13.43
CA ARG A 328 -29.70 40.93 13.83
C ARG A 328 -29.14 41.28 15.21
N THR A 329 -28.00 41.97 15.35
CA THR A 329 -27.84 43.45 15.38
C THR A 329 -29.08 44.28 15.75
N ARG A 330 -28.88 45.16 16.75
CA ARG A 330 -29.79 46.16 17.36
C ARG A 330 -30.78 45.52 18.36
N SER A 331 -30.76 45.78 19.66
CA SER A 331 -30.55 47.05 20.38
C SER A 331 -30.03 46.81 21.78
#